data_AF-A0A3M1EMD2-F1
#
_entry.id   AF-A0A3M1EMD2-F1
#
_cell.length_a   1.000
_cell.length_b   1.000
_cell.length_c   1.000
_cell.angle_alpha   90.00
_cell.angle_beta   90.00
_cell.angle_gamma   90.00
#
_symmetry.space_group_name_H-M   'P 1'
#
loop_
_entity.id
_entity.type
_entity.pdbx_description
1 polymer ?
#
loop_
_entity_poly.entity_id
_entity_poly.type
_entity_poly.pdbx_seq_one_letter_code
_entity_poly.pdbx_strand_id
1 'polypeptide(L)'
;NESQSRGGVNYVVLLMILLLAFVLGTAYLFVPPYYDNFLLERAFNQQAILAWKYTDEQIYHNVENAIEEIGVPLNPADVEILRSGGVIRIAAEYVVTVPWIDYDLTLTAKVERPITPPK
;
A
#
# COMPACT_ATOMS: atom_id res chain seq x y z
N ASN A 1 -16.97 -35.54 49.06
CA ASN A 1 -16.49 -34.18 48.73
C ASN A 1 -16.87 -33.86 47.31
N GLU A 2 -17.60 -32.77 47.18
CA GLU A 2 -18.57 -32.50 46.11
C GLU A 2 -18.02 -32.48 44.68
N SER A 3 -18.89 -32.99 43.80
CA SER A 3 -18.88 -32.86 42.36
C SER A 3 -19.13 -31.41 41.89
N GLN A 4 -18.36 -30.99 40.88
CA GLN A 4 -18.72 -30.03 39.82
C GLN A 4 -19.24 -28.63 40.21
N SER A 5 -18.44 -27.61 39.89
CA SER A 5 -18.90 -26.31 39.34
C SER A 5 -17.76 -25.72 38.49
N ARG A 6 -17.63 -26.18 37.25
CA ARG A 6 -18.09 -25.50 36.02
C ARG A 6 -17.28 -24.23 35.71
N GLY A 7 -16.39 -24.36 34.74
CA GLY A 7 -15.64 -23.26 34.15
C GLY A 7 -16.58 -22.21 33.57
N GLY A 8 -16.76 -21.12 34.32
CA GLY A 8 -17.29 -19.88 33.78
C GLY A 8 -16.12 -19.09 33.23
N VAL A 9 -15.90 -19.13 31.92
CA VAL A 9 -15.07 -18.10 31.29
C VAL A 9 -15.76 -16.77 31.60
N ASN A 10 -15.05 -15.90 32.29
CA ASN A 10 -15.58 -14.60 32.69
C ASN A 10 -15.97 -13.84 31.40
N TYR A 11 -17.21 -13.33 31.33
CA TYR A 11 -17.72 -12.66 30.12
C TYR A 11 -16.80 -11.53 29.65
N VAL A 12 -16.11 -10.87 30.58
CA VAL A 12 -15.08 -9.87 30.28
C VAL A 12 -13.91 -10.44 29.48
N VAL A 13 -13.44 -11.63 29.84
CA VAL A 13 -12.34 -12.31 29.12
C VAL A 13 -12.78 -12.69 27.72
N LEU A 14 -14.01 -13.19 27.58
CA LEU A 14 -14.57 -13.57 26.28
C LEU A 14 -14.74 -12.34 25.37
N LEU A 15 -15.21 -11.23 25.92
CA LEU A 15 -15.29 -9.93 25.23
C LEU A 15 -13.91 -9.40 24.83
N MET A 16 -12.90 -9.51 25.69
CA MET A 16 -11.54 -9.10 25.37
C MET A 16 -10.94 -9.94 24.23
N ILE A 17 -11.15 -11.25 24.23
CA ILE A 17 -10.70 -12.13 23.13
C ILE A 17 -11.38 -11.76 21.82
N LEU A 18 -12.69 -11.49 21.85
CA LEU A 18 -13.44 -11.02 20.68
C LEU A 18 -12.89 -9.69 20.13
N LEU A 19 -12.63 -8.73 21.02
CA LEU A 19 -12.09 -7.42 20.63
C LEU A 19 -10.67 -7.57 20.05
N LEU A 20 -9.83 -8.41 20.66
CA LEU A 20 -8.49 -8.68 20.16
C LEU A 20 -8.53 -9.35 18.78
N ALA A 21 -9.40 -10.36 18.60
CA ALA A 21 -9.60 -11.01 17.32
C ALA A 21 -10.09 -10.03 16.24
N PHE A 22 -10.99 -9.12 16.61
CA PHE A 22 -11.47 -8.06 15.71
C PHE A 22 -10.34 -7.12 15.29
N VAL A 23 -9.55 -6.62 16.24
CA VAL A 23 -8.41 -5.73 15.93
C VAL A 23 -7.38 -6.44 15.04
N LEU A 24 -7.02 -7.68 15.35
CA LEU A 24 -6.08 -8.45 14.53
C LEU A 24 -6.63 -8.72 13.13
N GLY A 25 -7.93 -9.03 13.03
CA GLY A 25 -8.63 -9.18 11.74
C GLY A 25 -8.59 -7.89 10.93
N THR A 26 -8.89 -6.73 11.55
CA THR A 26 -8.76 -5.42 10.88
C THR A 26 -7.34 -5.19 10.38
N ALA A 27 -6.34 -5.38 11.23
CA ALA A 27 -4.94 -5.16 10.89
C ALA A 27 -4.50 -6.04 9.71
N TYR A 28 -4.90 -7.31 9.70
CA TYR A 28 -4.57 -8.22 8.60
C TYR A 28 -5.12 -7.75 7.24
N LEU A 29 -6.28 -7.10 7.21
CA LEU A 29 -6.89 -6.57 5.99
C LEU A 29 -6.30 -5.22 5.54
N PHE A 30 -6.05 -4.31 6.48
CA PHE A 30 -5.59 -2.96 6.13
C PHE A 30 -4.07 -2.84 6.00
N VAL A 31 -3.28 -3.60 6.75
CA VAL A 31 -1.81 -3.46 6.76
C VAL A 31 -1.17 -3.71 5.38
N PRO A 32 -1.55 -4.76 4.61
CA PRO A 32 -0.89 -5.01 3.32
C PRO A 32 -1.02 -3.83 2.34
N PRO A 33 -2.23 -3.28 2.06
CA PRO A 33 -2.36 -2.10 1.18
C PRO A 33 -1.53 -0.89 1.60
N TYR A 34 -1.44 -0.61 2.91
CA TYR A 34 -0.60 0.50 3.40
C TYR A 34 0.89 0.23 3.21
N TYR A 35 1.32 -1.01 3.44
CA TYR A 35 2.71 -1.42 3.26
C TYR A 35 3.12 -1.39 1.79
N ASP A 36 2.26 -1.88 0.90
CA ASP A 36 2.49 -1.91 -0.54
C ASP A 36 2.59 -0.49 -1.12
N ASN A 37 1.71 0.42 -0.67
CA ASN A 37 1.81 1.83 -1.05
C ASN A 37 3.12 2.47 -0.58
N PHE A 38 3.58 2.15 0.62
CA PHE A 38 4.86 2.63 1.14
C PHE A 38 6.04 2.11 0.31
N LEU A 39 6.02 0.84 -0.09
CA LEU A 39 7.03 0.26 -0.98
C LEU A 39 7.02 0.95 -2.35
N LEU A 40 5.84 1.21 -2.90
CA LEU A 40 5.67 1.86 -4.20
C LEU A 40 6.23 3.29 -4.16
N GLU A 41 5.91 4.05 -3.12
CA GLU A 41 6.43 5.39 -2.92
C GLU A 41 7.96 5.39 -2.82
N ARG A 42 8.54 4.40 -2.13
CA ARG A 42 9.99 4.25 -2.02
C ARG A 42 10.64 3.92 -3.37
N ALA A 43 10.04 3.01 -4.15
CA ALA A 43 10.51 2.66 -5.47
C ALA A 43 10.48 3.87 -6.42
N PHE A 44 9.37 4.62 -6.42
CA PHE A 44 9.22 5.84 -7.22
C PHE A 44 10.25 6.90 -6.81
N ASN A 45 10.53 7.07 -5.51
CA ASN A 45 11.58 7.98 -5.04
C ASN A 45 12.98 7.57 -5.52
N GLN A 46 13.29 6.27 -5.56
CA GLN A 46 14.58 5.80 -6.07
C GLN A 46 14.70 6.03 -7.58
N GLN A 47 13.66 5.74 -8.35
CA GLN A 47 13.64 6.02 -9.78
C GLN A 47 13.73 7.52 -10.06
N ALA A 48 13.07 8.33 -9.24
CA ALA A 48 13.11 9.78 -9.33
C ALA A 48 14.53 10.36 -9.17
N ILE A 49 15.30 9.85 -8.22
CA ILE A 49 16.71 10.25 -8.03
C ILE A 49 17.57 9.85 -9.25
N LEU A 50 17.26 8.70 -9.86
CA LEU A 50 18.03 8.16 -10.98
C LEU A 50 17.52 8.60 -12.37
N ALA A 51 16.35 9.24 -12.45
CA ALA A 51 15.68 9.65 -13.69
C ALA A 51 16.54 10.58 -14.58
N TRP A 52 17.54 11.20 -13.96
CA TRP A 52 18.55 12.05 -14.59
C TRP A 52 19.52 11.27 -15.47
N LYS A 53 19.78 10.02 -15.11
CA LYS A 53 20.75 9.14 -15.77
C LYS A 53 20.11 8.19 -16.78
N TYR A 54 18.78 8.09 -16.76
CA TYR A 54 18.02 7.13 -17.57
C TYR A 54 17.14 7.83 -18.61
N THR A 55 16.91 7.15 -19.72
CA THR A 55 15.92 7.57 -20.72
C THR A 55 14.52 7.33 -20.20
N ASP A 56 13.53 7.97 -20.82
CA ASP A 56 12.14 7.84 -20.38
C ASP A 56 11.64 6.38 -20.53
N GLU A 57 12.04 5.64 -21.58
CA GLU A 57 11.74 4.20 -21.68
C GLU A 57 12.33 3.37 -20.54
N GLN A 58 13.55 3.69 -20.09
CA GLN A 58 14.20 2.96 -19.01
C GLN A 58 13.51 3.25 -17.67
N ILE A 59 13.08 4.50 -17.44
CA ILE A 59 12.30 4.87 -16.25
C ILE A 59 10.98 4.10 -16.25
N TYR A 60 10.29 4.05 -17.41
CA TYR A 60 9.04 3.32 -17.53
C TYR A 60 9.21 1.82 -17.21
N HIS A 61 10.19 1.16 -17.82
CA HIS A 61 10.43 -0.27 -17.59
C HIS A 61 10.82 -0.56 -16.13
N ASN A 62 11.59 0.32 -15.49
CA ASN A 62 11.94 0.18 -14.09
C ASN A 62 10.74 0.36 -13.15
N VAL A 63 9.84 1.30 -13.47
CA VAL A 63 8.61 1.52 -12.71
C VAL A 63 7.66 0.34 -12.89
N GLU A 64 7.51 -0.18 -14.10
CA GLU A 64 6.74 -1.38 -14.42
C GLU A 64 7.22 -2.59 -13.60
N ASN A 65 8.52 -2.86 -13.61
CA ASN A 65 9.10 -3.95 -12.81
C ASN A 65 8.83 -3.77 -11.31
N ALA A 66 8.92 -2.53 -10.79
CA ALA A 66 8.64 -2.25 -9.38
C ALA A 66 7.16 -2.46 -9.02
N ILE A 67 6.24 -2.10 -9.92
CA ILE A 67 4.80 -2.33 -9.76
C ILE A 67 4.50 -3.83 -9.70
N GLU A 68 5.07 -4.61 -10.63
CA GLU A 68 4.91 -6.06 -10.67
C GLU A 68 5.49 -6.74 -9.43
N GLU A 69 6.66 -6.30 -8.96
CA GLU A 69 7.32 -6.87 -7.77
C GLU A 69 6.52 -6.61 -6.48
N ILE A 70 5.93 -5.41 -6.34
CA ILE A 70 5.13 -5.04 -5.18
C ILE A 70 3.73 -5.68 -5.25
N GLY A 71 3.23 -5.98 -6.45
CA GLY A 71 1.93 -6.62 -6.64
C GLY A 71 0.74 -5.69 -6.39
N VAL A 72 0.93 -4.37 -6.51
CA VAL A 72 -0.17 -3.40 -6.44
C VAL A 72 -1.05 -3.49 -7.69
N PRO A 73 -2.36 -3.24 -7.60
CA PRO A 73 -3.28 -3.22 -8.74
C PRO A 73 -3.17 -1.91 -9.54
N LEU A 74 -1.95 -1.50 -9.87
CA LEU A 74 -1.65 -0.34 -10.69
C LEU A 74 -1.26 -0.84 -12.08
N ASN A 75 -1.95 -0.35 -13.12
CA ASN A 75 -1.56 -0.63 -14.48
C ASN A 75 -0.35 0.27 -14.83
N PRO A 76 0.76 -0.27 -15.39
CA PRO A 76 1.88 0.54 -15.84
C PRO A 76 1.48 1.67 -16.80
N ALA A 77 0.42 1.45 -17.60
CA ALA A 77 -0.10 2.46 -18.53
C ALA A 77 -0.73 3.68 -17.83
N ASP A 78 -1.11 3.56 -16.55
CA ASP A 78 -1.66 4.65 -15.74
C ASP A 78 -0.55 5.47 -15.03
N VAL A 79 0.73 5.14 -15.31
CA VAL A 79 1.88 5.90 -14.82
C VAL A 79 2.20 7.04 -15.79
N GLU A 80 2.13 8.27 -15.29
CA GLU A 80 2.51 9.45 -16.05
C GLU A 80 3.96 9.85 -15.76
N ILE A 81 4.78 9.92 -16.82
CA ILE A 81 6.14 10.46 -16.77
C ILE A 81 6.18 11.74 -17.61
N LEU A 82 6.33 12.89 -16.96
CA LEU A 82 6.39 14.21 -17.61
C LEU A 82 7.77 14.82 -17.44
N ARG A 83 8.50 15.05 -18.53
CA ARG A 83 9.79 15.76 -18.55
C ARG A 83 9.60 17.16 -19.15
N SER A 84 9.65 18.20 -18.32
CA SER A 84 9.48 19.60 -18.77
C SER A 84 10.35 20.57 -17.98
N GLY A 85 11.08 21.45 -18.67
CA GLY A 85 11.86 22.53 -18.05
C GLY A 85 12.95 22.07 -17.09
N GLY A 86 13.51 20.87 -17.30
CA GLY A 86 14.49 20.24 -16.40
C GLY A 86 13.87 19.50 -15.22
N VAL A 87 12.54 19.54 -15.05
CA VAL A 87 11.82 18.78 -14.02
C VAL A 87 11.27 17.49 -14.62
N ILE A 88 11.48 16.37 -13.94
CA ILE A 88 10.84 15.09 -14.28
C ILE A 88 9.75 14.84 -13.23
N ARG A 89 8.51 14.59 -13.63
CA ARG A 89 7.42 14.24 -12.72
C ARG A 89 7.00 12.81 -13.01
N ILE A 90 7.02 11.96 -11.99
CA ILE A 90 6.47 10.61 -12.05
C ILE A 90 5.22 10.60 -11.16
N ALA A 91 4.07 10.27 -11.74
CA ALA A 91 2.80 10.21 -11.04
C ALA A 91 2.09 8.90 -11.32
N ALA A 92 1.45 8.34 -10.29
CA ALA A 92 0.60 7.16 -10.40
C ALA A 92 -0.57 7.27 -9.42
N GLU A 93 -1.74 6.79 -9.86
CA GLU A 93 -2.94 6.73 -9.05
C GLU A 93 -3.58 5.35 -9.23
N TYR A 94 -3.91 4.69 -8.11
CA TYR A 94 -4.58 3.40 -8.15
C TYR A 94 -5.57 3.26 -6.99
N VAL A 95 -6.47 2.32 -7.16
CA VAL A 95 -7.55 2.05 -6.22
C VAL A 95 -7.43 0.62 -5.71
N VAL A 96 -7.46 0.46 -4.39
CA VAL A 96 -7.51 -0.84 -3.72
C VAL A 96 -8.86 -1.00 -3.06
N THR A 97 -9.56 -2.07 -3.41
CA THR A 97 -10.83 -2.44 -2.76
C THR A 97 -10.54 -3.47 -1.67
N VAL A 98 -10.85 -3.11 -0.44
CA VAL A 98 -10.72 -4.00 0.73
C VAL A 98 -12.12 -4.45 1.13
N PRO A 99 -12.48 -5.74 0.95
CA PRO A 99 -13.77 -6.24 1.38
C PRO A 99 -13.83 -6.26 2.90
N TRP A 100 -14.80 -5.55 3.49
CA TRP A 100 -14.94 -5.43 4.94
C TRP A 100 -16.34 -5.81 5.40
N ILE A 101 -16.46 -7.03 5.95
CA ILE A 101 -17.71 -7.60 6.51
C ILE A 101 -18.88 -7.51 5.51
N ASP A 102 -19.59 -6.38 5.46
CA ASP A 102 -20.78 -6.13 4.65
C ASP A 102 -20.63 -4.98 3.62
N TYR A 103 -19.46 -4.34 3.55
CA TYR A 103 -19.19 -3.25 2.61
C TYR A 103 -17.76 -3.29 2.06
N ASP A 104 -17.61 -2.87 0.81
CA ASP A 104 -16.31 -2.69 0.19
C ASP A 104 -15.75 -1.31 0.53
N LEU A 105 -14.57 -1.27 1.14
CA LEU A 105 -13.84 -0.04 1.39
C LEU A 105 -12.91 0.22 0.20
N THR A 106 -13.10 1.38 -0.43
CA THR A 106 -12.26 1.86 -1.52
C THR A 106 -11.16 2.77 -0.97
N LEU A 107 -9.91 2.37 -1.14
CA LEU A 107 -8.73 3.16 -0.82
C LEU A 107 -8.16 3.74 -2.12
N THR A 108 -8.14 5.07 -2.25
CA THR A 108 -7.47 5.75 -3.36
C THR A 108 -6.06 6.14 -2.91
N ALA A 109 -5.06 5.59 -3.60
CA ALA A 109 -3.66 5.91 -3.36
C ALA A 109 -3.13 6.74 -4.52
N LYS A 110 -2.51 7.88 -4.20
CA LYS A 110 -1.92 8.79 -5.18
C LYS A 110 -0.46 9.07 -4.83
N VAL A 111 0.44 8.76 -5.75
CA VAL A 111 1.88 9.00 -5.62
C VAL A 111 2.27 10.02 -6.68
N GLU A 112 2.76 11.18 -6.25
CA GLU A 112 3.28 12.21 -7.17
C GLU A 112 4.65 12.70 -6.69
N ARG A 113 5.66 12.66 -7.56
CA ARG A 113 6.99 13.18 -7.23
C ARG A 113 7.54 14.09 -8.33
N PRO A 114 7.62 15.42 -8.10
CA PRO A 114 8.36 16.32 -8.97
C PRO A 114 9.86 16.27 -8.64
N ILE A 115 10.69 16.09 -9.66
CA ILE A 115 12.14 15.92 -9.56
C ILE A 115 12.79 17.18 -10.08
N THR A 116 13.40 17.96 -9.18
CA THR A 116 14.18 19.14 -9.57
C THR A 116 15.67 18.75 -9.69
N PRO A 117 16.39 19.26 -10.70
CA PRO A 117 17.83 19.14 -10.81
C PRO A 117 18.58 19.40 -9.51
N PRO A 118 19.54 18.55 -9.10
CA PRO A 118 20.67 19.06 -8.34
C PRO A 118 21.36 20.14 -9.20
N LYS A 119 21.48 21.35 -8.63
CA LYS A 119 22.23 22.47 -9.23
C LYS A 119 23.70 22.15 -9.36
#